data_AF-A0A4Z0GCZ4-F1
#
_entry.id   AF-A0A4Z0GCZ4-F1
#
_cell.length_a   1.000
_cell.length_b   1.000
_cell.length_c   1.000
_cell.angle_alpha   90.00
_cell.angle_beta   90.00
_cell.angle_gamma   90.00
#
_symmetry.space_group_name_H-M   'P 1'
#
loop_
_entity.id
_entity.type
_entity.pdbx_description
1 polymer ?
#
loop_
_entity_poly.entity_id
_entity_poly.type
_entity_poly.pdbx_seq_one_letter_code
_entity_poly.pdbx_strand_id
1 'polypeptide(L)'
;MQTTGHAHPFDICPRLRNDVVFLRVDTGIYLRSAETSCVLKGAGAYEWMSVLAPRMTGEWSIAELCEGLDENRRKTAFGLIRTLLDRGFARDMPQSGPDLLPESVLTAFAPQINFVEHFTHADPRTPQELFARFRTARVLVSGAPGGVAAAAVRGLLRNGLAEVVVDDPAWGAEFDAEIAALAGKGVSATVATVPGTPEDLSGYDAVVCAADGAHTAALLDLTRRAHGAEPGPRLLPVVVDSRQVVLGPVSGPAGQPCWVCARLRLAANSDPAAAADFWRELALGPVGARPADAQGSAIARDMVGNAVAFEVFRLLTGQLREDDERHAVIQDLATLESRRERVLPHPGCPLDHGSVAVSDVMDTPSAPVDDADAYGKAAVLVSPGTGIMSGWTDDPIKQIPLKTGRVRLAPAGELAAGAREISAFDTDTILVARTRAVRSAVRAYVAALGPGRHRHPADPSA
;
A
#
# COMPACT_ATOMS: atom_id res chain seq x y z
N MET A 1 5.46 26.76 -10.84
CA MET A 1 6.60 27.48 -11.45
C MET A 1 7.69 27.53 -10.38
N GLN A 2 8.54 26.49 -10.32
CA GLN A 2 9.57 26.33 -9.29
C GLN A 2 10.89 26.86 -9.83
N THR A 3 11.43 27.88 -9.18
CA THR A 3 12.81 28.36 -9.36
C THR A 3 13.73 27.49 -8.50
N THR A 4 14.33 26.48 -9.11
CA THR A 4 15.47 25.75 -8.55
C THR A 4 16.76 26.52 -8.85
N GLY A 5 17.60 26.70 -7.82
CA GLY A 5 18.95 27.26 -7.97
C GLY A 5 19.71 26.49 -9.04
N HIS A 6 20.21 27.20 -10.06
CA HIS A 6 20.82 26.58 -11.23
C HIS A 6 22.21 26.02 -10.88
N ALA A 7 22.27 24.72 -10.56
CA ALA A 7 23.46 23.93 -10.84
C ALA A 7 23.76 24.05 -12.34
N HIS A 8 25.04 24.12 -12.72
CA HIS A 8 25.38 24.21 -14.14
C HIS A 8 24.90 22.93 -14.84
N PRO A 9 24.29 22.97 -16.04
CA PRO A 9 23.70 21.78 -16.67
C PRO A 9 24.67 20.60 -16.87
N PHE A 10 25.97 20.86 -16.79
CA PHE A 10 27.00 19.83 -16.88
C PHE A 10 27.35 19.16 -15.55
N ASP A 11 26.88 19.69 -14.42
CA ASP A 11 27.09 19.13 -13.07
C ASP A 11 26.06 18.05 -12.72
N ILE A 12 25.01 17.91 -13.54
CA ILE A 12 23.97 16.88 -13.42
C ILE A 12 24.61 15.50 -13.54
N CYS A 13 24.26 14.59 -12.63
CA CYS A 13 24.73 13.21 -12.62
C CYS A 13 23.60 12.27 -13.08
N PRO A 14 23.46 12.01 -14.40
CA PRO A 14 22.32 11.29 -14.93
C PRO A 14 22.38 9.80 -14.56
N ARG A 15 21.25 9.30 -14.07
CA ARG A 15 21.00 7.87 -13.87
C ARG A 15 19.85 7.40 -14.74
N LEU A 16 20.09 6.37 -15.56
CA LEU A 16 19.03 5.77 -16.36
C LEU A 16 18.11 4.95 -15.46
N ARG A 17 16.79 5.11 -15.60
CA ARG A 17 15.85 4.30 -14.81
C ARG A 17 15.96 2.82 -15.18
N ASN A 18 15.88 1.96 -14.18
CA ASN A 18 16.02 0.50 -14.33
C ASN A 18 14.94 -0.16 -15.20
N ASP A 19 13.78 0.45 -15.35
CA ASP A 19 12.68 -0.06 -16.17
C ASP A 19 12.73 0.37 -17.64
N VAL A 20 13.77 1.12 -18.03
CA VAL A 20 13.90 1.64 -19.40
C VAL A 20 14.47 0.56 -20.31
N VAL A 21 13.63 0.17 -21.27
CA VAL A 21 14.02 -0.68 -22.38
C VAL A 21 14.14 0.18 -23.63
N PHE A 22 15.20 -0.03 -24.41
CA PHE A 22 15.39 0.66 -25.67
C PHE A 22 15.68 -0.29 -26.83
N LEU A 23 15.11 0.02 -28.00
CA LEU A 23 15.17 -0.80 -29.20
C LEU A 23 15.46 0.08 -30.42
N ARG A 24 16.23 -0.42 -31.38
CA ARG A 24 16.45 0.25 -32.66
C ARG A 24 15.18 0.17 -33.51
N VAL A 25 14.82 1.29 -34.15
CA VAL A 25 13.74 1.37 -35.14
C VAL A 25 14.23 2.15 -36.36
N ASP A 26 13.52 2.05 -37.50
CA ASP A 26 13.95 2.65 -38.78
C ASP A 26 14.26 4.15 -38.71
N THR A 27 13.58 4.86 -37.80
CA THR A 27 13.73 6.31 -37.65
C THR A 27 14.65 6.73 -36.51
N GLY A 28 15.18 5.79 -35.72
CA GLY A 28 16.05 6.07 -34.57
C GLY A 28 15.92 5.02 -33.45
N ILE A 29 15.47 5.44 -32.27
CA ILE A 29 15.37 4.59 -31.08
C ILE A 29 13.98 4.68 -30.44
N TYR A 30 13.39 3.53 -30.13
CA TYR A 30 12.19 3.42 -29.31
C TYR A 30 12.59 3.19 -27.86
N LEU A 31 12.06 4.01 -26.96
CA LEU A 31 12.25 3.93 -25.51
C LEU A 31 10.91 3.62 -24.85
N ARG A 32 10.92 2.71 -23.89
CA ARG A 32 9.75 2.35 -23.09
C ARG A 32 10.14 2.17 -21.63
N SER A 33 9.34 2.74 -20.74
CA SER A 33 9.32 2.50 -19.30
C SER A 33 7.96 1.90 -18.91
N ALA A 34 7.74 1.67 -17.61
CA ALA A 34 6.42 1.26 -17.11
C ALA A 34 5.35 2.35 -17.31
N GLU A 35 5.77 3.62 -17.36
CA GLU A 35 4.88 4.79 -17.33
C GLU A 35 4.77 5.49 -18.69
N THR A 36 5.81 5.41 -19.50
CA THR A 36 5.94 6.22 -20.73
C THR A 36 6.59 5.45 -21.86
N SER A 37 6.31 5.85 -23.10
CA SER A 37 7.07 5.40 -24.26
C SER A 37 7.24 6.53 -25.26
N CYS A 38 8.34 6.51 -26.01
CA CYS A 38 8.58 7.47 -27.09
C CYS A 38 9.51 6.92 -28.17
N VAL A 39 9.50 7.56 -29.34
CA VAL A 39 10.51 7.36 -30.38
C VAL A 39 11.35 8.62 -30.47
N LEU A 40 12.67 8.49 -30.29
CA LEU A 40 13.63 9.56 -30.59
C LEU A 40 14.16 9.36 -32.00
N LYS A 41 13.96 10.35 -32.85
CA LYS A 41 14.41 10.33 -34.25
C LYS A 41 15.89 10.66 -34.34
N GLY A 42 16.64 9.90 -35.13
CA GLY A 42 18.06 10.16 -35.40
C GLY A 42 18.81 8.88 -35.74
N ALA A 43 19.49 8.86 -36.89
CA ALA A 43 20.17 7.68 -37.42
C ALA A 43 21.30 7.13 -36.52
N GLY A 44 21.83 7.94 -35.59
CA GLY A 44 22.86 7.54 -34.63
C GLY A 44 22.37 7.43 -33.17
N ALA A 45 21.07 7.60 -32.92
CA ALA A 45 20.56 7.71 -31.55
C ALA A 45 20.70 6.40 -30.76
N TYR A 46 20.55 5.25 -31.42
CA TYR A 46 20.69 3.95 -30.79
C TYR A 46 22.14 3.68 -30.37
N GLU A 47 23.10 4.00 -31.22
CA GLU A 47 24.53 3.84 -30.97
C GLU A 47 24.97 4.71 -29.79
N TRP A 48 24.52 5.96 -29.76
CA TRP A 48 24.75 6.86 -28.63
C TRP A 48 24.14 6.30 -27.34
N MET A 49 22.91 5.78 -27.39
CA MET A 49 22.28 5.17 -26.23
C MET A 49 23.05 3.94 -25.74
N SER A 50 23.50 3.07 -26.64
CA SER A 50 24.29 1.88 -26.29
C SER A 50 25.62 2.21 -25.59
N VAL A 51 26.20 3.38 -25.86
CA VAL A 51 27.44 3.84 -25.22
C VAL A 51 27.16 4.59 -23.91
N LEU A 52 26.14 5.45 -23.88
CA LEU A 52 25.84 6.29 -22.72
C LEU A 52 25.08 5.53 -21.63
N ALA A 53 24.09 4.70 -22.00
CA ALA A 53 23.23 3.98 -21.04
C ALA A 53 24.02 3.23 -19.95
N PRO A 54 25.08 2.45 -20.27
CA PRO A 54 25.82 1.71 -19.25
C PRO A 54 26.63 2.60 -18.29
N ARG A 55 26.87 3.86 -18.65
CA ARG A 55 27.63 4.84 -17.85
C ARG A 55 26.72 5.81 -17.09
N MET A 56 25.43 5.85 -17.41
CA MET A 56 24.43 6.65 -16.69
C MET A 56 24.05 5.96 -15.38
N THR A 57 25.02 5.83 -14.47
CA THR A 57 24.89 5.18 -13.15
C THR A 57 24.49 6.17 -12.04
N GLY A 58 24.45 7.47 -12.35
CA GLY A 58 24.28 8.54 -11.37
C GLY A 58 25.57 8.94 -10.63
N GLU A 59 26.70 8.29 -10.92
CA GLU A 59 28.00 8.62 -10.31
C GLU A 59 28.78 9.68 -11.08
N TRP A 60 28.57 9.72 -12.40
CA TRP A 60 29.31 10.56 -13.34
C TRP A 60 28.46 11.75 -13.77
N SER A 61 29.02 12.95 -13.68
CA SER A 61 28.42 14.17 -14.21
C SER A 61 28.37 14.14 -15.74
N ILE A 62 27.49 14.95 -16.35
CA ILE A 62 27.47 15.14 -17.81
C ILE A 62 28.84 15.63 -18.31
N ALA A 63 29.54 16.47 -17.55
CA ALA A 63 30.90 16.92 -17.88
C ALA A 63 31.86 15.73 -18.06
N GLU A 64 31.89 14.82 -17.09
CA GLU A 64 32.76 13.64 -17.08
C GLU A 64 32.35 12.62 -18.15
N LEU A 65 31.05 12.43 -18.36
CA LEU A 65 30.53 11.57 -19.44
C LEU A 65 30.94 12.09 -20.83
N CYS A 66 31.12 13.42 -20.96
CA CYS A 66 31.54 14.07 -22.20
C CYS A 66 33.06 14.34 -22.28
N GLU A 67 33.84 13.88 -21.31
CA GLU A 67 35.29 14.08 -21.29
C GLU A 67 35.95 13.42 -22.50
N GLY A 68 36.86 14.13 -23.16
CA GLY A 68 37.57 13.64 -24.36
C GLY A 68 36.75 13.67 -25.66
N LEU A 69 35.47 14.08 -25.64
CA LEU A 69 34.67 14.27 -26.85
C LEU A 69 34.95 15.62 -27.52
N ASP A 70 34.93 15.64 -28.86
CA ASP A 70 34.88 16.88 -29.64
C ASP A 70 33.57 17.65 -29.39
N GLU A 71 33.55 18.93 -29.76
CA GLU A 71 32.42 19.82 -29.47
C GLU A 71 31.08 19.36 -30.08
N ASN A 72 31.11 18.73 -31.26
CA ASN A 72 29.89 18.27 -31.92
C ASN A 72 29.32 17.01 -31.24
N ARG A 73 30.21 16.08 -30.86
CA ARG A 73 29.87 14.89 -30.08
C ARG A 73 29.35 15.24 -28.69
N ARG A 74 29.97 16.21 -28.01
CA ARG A 74 29.51 16.74 -26.72
C ARG A 74 28.08 17.28 -26.79
N LYS A 75 27.77 18.10 -27.80
CA LYS A 75 26.41 18.63 -28.02
C LYS A 75 25.38 17.52 -28.26
N THR A 76 25.77 16.47 -28.99
CA THR A 76 24.88 15.34 -29.28
C THR A 76 24.59 14.52 -28.01
N ALA A 77 25.63 14.17 -27.24
CA ALA A 77 25.49 13.46 -25.98
C ALA A 77 24.64 14.24 -24.97
N PHE A 78 24.95 15.54 -24.78
CA PHE A 78 24.16 16.42 -23.92
C PHE A 78 22.69 16.50 -24.36
N GLY A 79 22.43 16.67 -25.66
CA GLY A 79 21.07 16.72 -26.20
C GLY A 79 20.26 15.45 -25.94
N LEU A 80 20.90 14.28 -26.07
CA LEU A 80 20.27 13.00 -25.75
C LEU A 80 20.01 12.85 -24.25
N ILE A 81 21.00 13.11 -23.39
CA ILE A 81 20.85 13.01 -21.92
C ILE A 81 19.75 13.94 -21.43
N ARG A 82 19.76 15.21 -21.86
CA ARG A 82 18.72 16.18 -21.53
C ARG A 82 17.34 15.69 -21.98
N THR A 83 17.24 15.13 -23.19
CA THR A 83 15.99 14.57 -23.68
C THR A 83 15.48 13.41 -22.81
N LEU A 84 16.38 12.56 -22.31
CA LEU A 84 16.03 11.47 -21.41
C LEU A 84 15.56 11.99 -20.04
N LEU A 85 16.21 13.03 -19.51
CA LEU A 85 15.81 13.71 -18.27
C LEU A 85 14.42 14.36 -18.44
N ASP A 86 14.23 15.17 -19.49
CA ASP A 86 12.99 15.90 -19.77
C ASP A 86 11.79 14.95 -19.96
N ARG A 87 12.03 13.77 -20.55
CA ARG A 87 11.01 12.74 -20.78
C ARG A 87 10.88 11.72 -19.64
N GLY A 88 11.64 11.89 -18.56
CA GLY A 88 11.58 11.05 -17.37
C GLY A 88 12.12 9.62 -17.54
N PHE A 89 12.96 9.37 -18.56
CA PHE A 89 13.70 8.11 -18.73
C PHE A 89 14.98 8.04 -17.91
N ALA A 90 15.58 9.20 -17.63
CA ALA A 90 16.71 9.34 -16.72
C ALA A 90 16.35 10.33 -15.61
N ARG A 91 17.10 10.31 -14.51
CA ARG A 91 16.97 11.26 -13.40
C ARG A 91 18.33 11.82 -13.03
N ASP A 92 18.33 13.03 -12.50
CA ASP A 92 19.51 13.59 -11.85
C ASP A 92 19.64 12.96 -10.46
N MET A 93 20.82 12.42 -10.16
CA MET A 93 21.15 11.85 -8.86
C MET A 93 22.14 12.78 -8.17
N PRO A 94 21.67 13.71 -7.31
CA PRO A 94 22.61 14.49 -6.52
C PRO A 94 23.47 13.53 -5.69
N GLN A 95 24.78 13.78 -5.67
CA GLN A 95 25.68 12.98 -4.86
C GLN A 95 25.24 13.09 -3.39
N SER A 96 24.98 11.94 -2.76
CA SER A 96 24.66 11.90 -1.33
C SER A 96 25.88 12.37 -0.53
N GLY A 97 25.65 13.09 0.56
CA GLY A 97 26.74 13.51 1.44
C GLY A 97 27.56 12.31 1.93
N PRO A 98 28.89 12.45 2.10
CA PRO A 98 29.83 11.35 2.29
C PRO A 98 29.60 10.46 3.52
N ASP A 99 28.71 10.82 4.45
CA ASP A 99 28.58 10.17 5.76
C ASP A 99 27.17 9.64 6.10
N LEU A 100 26.25 9.61 5.14
CA LEU A 100 24.85 9.25 5.44
C LEU A 100 24.68 7.79 5.85
N LEU A 101 25.35 6.86 5.15
CA LEU A 101 25.30 5.42 5.40
C LEU A 101 26.69 4.81 5.17
N PRO A 102 27.13 3.87 6.02
CA PRO A 102 28.37 3.13 5.78
C PRO A 102 28.34 2.36 4.44
N GLU A 103 29.50 2.21 3.81
CA GLU A 103 29.65 1.49 2.53
C GLU A 103 29.14 0.04 2.60
N SER A 104 29.32 -0.63 3.75
CA SER A 104 28.78 -1.98 3.99
C SER A 104 27.26 -2.03 3.90
N VAL A 105 26.58 -1.00 4.41
CA VAL A 105 25.12 -0.87 4.39
C VAL A 105 24.63 -0.56 2.97
N LEU A 106 25.29 0.39 2.28
CA LEU A 106 24.99 0.73 0.89
C LEU A 106 25.11 -0.50 -0.03
N THR A 107 26.17 -1.28 0.16
CA THR A 107 26.41 -2.51 -0.62
C THR A 107 25.39 -3.59 -0.29
N ALA A 108 25.14 -3.84 1.00
CA ALA A 108 24.24 -4.91 1.43
C ALA A 108 22.77 -4.68 1.02
N PHE A 109 22.34 -3.42 0.98
CA PHE A 109 20.95 -3.04 0.67
C PHE A 109 20.80 -2.23 -0.63
N ALA A 110 21.76 -2.35 -1.54
CA ALA A 110 21.67 -1.76 -2.87
C ALA A 110 20.34 -2.10 -3.58
N PRO A 111 19.79 -3.34 -3.50
CA PRO A 111 18.48 -3.64 -4.09
C PRO A 111 17.32 -2.82 -3.50
N GLN A 112 17.30 -2.61 -2.18
CA GLN A 112 16.26 -1.82 -1.49
C GLN A 112 16.38 -0.34 -1.81
N ILE A 113 17.60 0.20 -1.85
CA ILE A 113 17.85 1.59 -2.24
C ILE A 113 17.43 1.81 -3.71
N ASN A 114 17.76 0.87 -4.59
CA ASN A 114 17.35 0.91 -6.00
C ASN A 114 15.82 0.81 -6.16
N PHE A 115 15.14 0.05 -5.30
CA PHE A 115 13.68 0.02 -5.27
C PHE A 115 13.12 1.41 -4.92
N VAL A 116 13.61 2.03 -3.84
CA VAL A 116 13.17 3.37 -3.42
C VAL A 116 13.39 4.36 -4.55
N GLU A 117 14.56 4.34 -5.17
CA GLU A 117 14.89 5.20 -6.31
C GLU A 117 13.87 5.06 -7.45
N HIS A 118 13.51 3.84 -7.84
CA HIS A 118 12.58 3.60 -8.94
C HIS A 118 11.22 4.30 -8.71
N PHE A 119 10.69 4.25 -7.48
CA PHE A 119 9.37 4.77 -7.12
C PHE A 119 9.38 6.21 -6.53
N THR A 120 10.55 6.81 -6.33
CA THR A 120 10.66 8.18 -5.80
C THR A 120 10.38 9.22 -6.89
N HIS A 121 9.11 9.57 -7.08
CA HIS A 121 8.71 10.52 -8.14
C HIS A 121 8.52 11.98 -7.67
N ALA A 122 8.36 12.20 -6.36
CA ALA A 122 7.99 13.52 -5.82
C ALA A 122 8.67 13.89 -4.49
N ASP A 123 9.47 13.01 -3.90
CA ASP A 123 10.17 13.30 -2.66
C ASP A 123 11.48 14.06 -2.97
N PRO A 124 11.76 15.21 -2.32
CA PRO A 124 13.00 15.94 -2.54
C PRO A 124 14.24 15.24 -1.96
N ARG A 125 14.06 14.22 -1.11
CA ARG A 125 15.15 13.47 -0.49
C ARG A 125 15.74 12.43 -1.43
N THR A 126 17.01 12.10 -1.23
CA THR A 126 17.66 11.03 -1.99
C THR A 126 17.14 9.65 -1.55
N PRO A 127 17.21 8.62 -2.41
CA PRO A 127 16.87 7.25 -2.04
C PRO A 127 17.65 6.75 -0.82
N GLN A 128 18.90 7.19 -0.67
CA GLN A 128 19.75 6.88 0.48
C GLN A 128 19.23 7.53 1.76
N GLU A 129 18.73 8.78 1.71
CA GLU A 129 18.11 9.46 2.86
C GLU A 129 16.81 8.78 3.29
N LEU A 130 15.97 8.40 2.33
CA LEU A 130 14.74 7.66 2.60
C LEU A 130 15.03 6.28 3.20
N PHE A 131 16.03 5.58 2.67
CA PHE A 131 16.47 4.29 3.21
C PHE A 131 17.11 4.44 4.60
N ALA A 132 17.93 5.47 4.84
CA ALA A 132 18.52 5.74 6.14
C ALA A 132 17.45 6.02 7.21
N ARG A 133 16.39 6.75 6.84
CA ARG A 133 15.21 6.95 7.71
C ARG A 133 14.52 5.63 8.03
N PHE A 134 14.25 4.79 7.03
CA PHE A 134 13.68 3.47 7.29
C PHE A 134 14.58 2.67 8.22
N ARG A 135 15.88 2.58 7.93
CA ARG A 135 16.84 1.80 8.71
C ARG A 135 16.88 2.20 10.19
N THR A 136 16.69 3.47 10.50
CA THR A 136 16.72 4.02 11.86
C THR A 136 15.35 4.14 12.52
N ALA A 137 14.28 3.76 11.80
CA ALA A 137 12.93 3.78 12.34
C ALA A 137 12.75 2.71 13.43
N ARG A 138 11.90 3.01 14.41
CA ARG A 138 11.52 2.10 15.48
C ARG A 138 10.19 1.44 15.15
N VAL A 139 10.24 0.12 14.92
CA VAL A 139 9.05 -0.68 14.58
C VAL A 139 8.75 -1.67 15.70
N LEU A 140 7.55 -1.60 16.26
CA LEU A 140 7.04 -2.62 17.18
C LEU A 140 6.32 -3.71 16.39
N VAL A 141 6.64 -4.98 16.66
CA VAL A 141 5.90 -6.14 16.15
C VAL A 141 5.23 -6.84 17.33
N SER A 142 3.90 -6.86 17.29
CA SER A 142 3.04 -7.46 18.30
C SER A 142 2.30 -8.67 17.76
N GLY A 143 2.17 -9.72 18.57
CA GLY A 143 1.45 -10.96 18.23
C GLY A 143 2.15 -12.21 18.75
N ALA A 144 1.56 -13.38 18.49
CA ALA A 144 2.12 -14.65 18.90
C ALA A 144 3.54 -14.86 18.32
N PRO A 145 4.51 -15.36 19.12
CA PRO A 145 5.81 -15.76 18.61
C PRO A 145 5.68 -16.79 17.46
N GLY A 146 6.52 -16.66 16.45
CA GLY A 146 6.48 -17.49 15.24
C GLY A 146 5.48 -17.00 14.17
N GLY A 147 5.09 -17.92 13.28
CA GLY A 147 4.08 -17.69 12.25
C GLY A 147 4.32 -16.44 11.37
N VAL A 148 3.26 -15.67 11.13
CA VAL A 148 3.29 -14.45 10.30
C VAL A 148 4.13 -13.35 10.97
N ALA A 149 4.04 -13.21 12.29
CA ALA A 149 4.75 -12.18 13.04
C ALA A 149 6.26 -12.37 12.90
N ALA A 150 6.76 -13.60 13.08
CA ALA A 150 8.18 -13.89 12.92
C ALA A 150 8.68 -13.72 11.49
N ALA A 151 7.88 -14.13 10.51
CA ALA A 151 8.18 -13.88 9.11
C ALA A 151 8.28 -12.38 8.81
N ALA A 152 7.42 -11.55 9.42
CA ALA A 152 7.50 -10.09 9.32
C ALA A 152 8.79 -9.54 9.94
N VAL A 153 9.18 -9.98 11.14
CA VAL A 153 10.46 -9.57 11.76
C VAL A 153 11.65 -9.93 10.86
N ARG A 154 11.72 -11.17 10.35
CA ARG A 154 12.76 -11.59 9.39
C ARG A 154 12.75 -10.70 8.13
N GLY A 155 11.58 -10.40 7.59
CA GLY A 155 11.42 -9.52 6.45
C GLY A 155 11.92 -8.09 6.72
N LEU A 156 11.63 -7.53 7.90
CA LEU A 156 12.08 -6.18 8.30
C LEU A 156 13.61 -6.12 8.39
N LEU A 157 14.24 -7.10 9.03
CA LEU A 157 15.70 -7.21 9.10
C LEU A 157 16.32 -7.35 7.70
N ARG A 158 15.73 -8.21 6.84
CA ARG A 158 16.20 -8.42 5.45
C ARG A 158 15.99 -7.22 4.55
N ASN A 159 15.02 -6.36 4.85
CA ASN A 159 14.84 -5.07 4.19
C ASN A 159 15.77 -3.99 4.74
N GLY A 160 16.44 -4.22 5.87
CA GLY A 160 17.51 -3.37 6.39
C GLY A 160 17.14 -2.52 7.60
N LEU A 161 16.02 -2.80 8.28
CA LEU A 161 15.70 -2.20 9.57
C LEU A 161 16.78 -2.55 10.59
N ALA A 162 17.36 -1.55 11.27
CA ALA A 162 18.43 -1.79 12.23
C ALA A 162 17.90 -2.30 13.57
N GLU A 163 16.71 -1.87 14.00
CA GLU A 163 16.11 -2.27 15.27
C GLU A 163 14.64 -2.65 15.06
N VAL A 164 14.29 -3.89 15.42
CA VAL A 164 12.90 -4.34 15.56
C VAL A 164 12.62 -4.54 17.04
N VAL A 165 11.49 -4.04 17.54
CA VAL A 165 11.05 -4.30 18.91
C VAL A 165 9.94 -5.35 18.89
N VAL A 166 10.05 -6.39 19.71
CA VAL A 166 9.00 -7.40 19.93
C VAL A 166 8.47 -7.32 21.36
N ASP A 167 7.20 -7.65 21.55
CA ASP A 167 6.49 -7.41 22.81
C ASP A 167 6.26 -8.64 23.69
N ASP A 168 6.90 -9.76 23.37
CA ASP A 168 6.81 -10.98 24.17
C ASP A 168 8.23 -11.54 24.46
N PRO A 169 8.60 -11.85 25.71
CA PRO A 169 9.87 -12.51 26.03
C PRO A 169 10.02 -13.91 25.41
N ALA A 170 8.91 -14.57 25.02
CA ALA A 170 8.92 -15.90 24.43
C ALA A 170 9.54 -15.97 23.03
N TRP A 171 9.78 -14.82 22.38
CA TRP A 171 10.51 -14.74 21.11
C TRP A 171 11.97 -15.22 21.23
N GLY A 172 12.59 -15.05 22.40
CA GLY A 172 13.92 -15.56 22.71
C GLY A 172 14.98 -15.21 21.65
N ALA A 173 15.69 -16.23 21.18
CA ALA A 173 16.81 -16.12 20.22
C ALA A 173 16.40 -16.45 18.77
N GLU A 174 15.11 -16.31 18.40
CA GLU A 174 14.58 -16.74 17.09
C GLU A 174 15.31 -16.12 15.89
N PHE A 175 15.94 -14.94 16.05
CA PHE A 175 16.53 -14.15 14.96
C PHE A 175 18.06 -14.07 14.98
N ASP A 176 18.73 -14.82 15.85
CA ASP A 176 20.19 -14.77 16.00
C ASP A 176 20.92 -15.10 14.69
N ALA A 177 20.38 -16.02 13.90
CA ALA A 177 20.93 -16.40 12.61
C ALA A 177 20.87 -15.24 11.59
N GLU A 178 19.72 -14.57 11.47
CA GLU A 178 19.56 -13.38 10.65
C GLU A 178 20.49 -12.25 11.07
N ILE A 179 20.59 -11.99 12.38
CA ILE A 179 21.46 -10.95 12.95
C ILE A 179 22.93 -11.26 12.67
N ALA A 180 23.37 -12.50 12.90
CA ALA A 180 24.74 -12.93 12.61
C ALA A 180 25.06 -12.83 11.11
N ALA A 181 24.11 -13.16 10.23
CA ALA A 181 24.29 -13.05 8.78
C ALA A 181 24.46 -11.59 8.32
N LEU A 182 23.75 -10.64 8.93
CA LEU A 182 23.94 -9.21 8.68
C LEU A 182 25.27 -8.70 9.25
N ALA A 183 25.62 -9.11 10.47
CA ALA A 183 26.90 -8.76 11.09
C ALA A 183 28.09 -9.24 10.24
N GLY A 184 28.01 -10.44 9.65
CA GLY A 184 29.00 -10.97 8.73
C GLY A 184 29.19 -10.14 7.45
N LYS A 185 28.21 -9.29 7.09
CA LYS A 185 28.29 -8.30 6.00
C LYS A 185 28.73 -6.91 6.48
N GLY A 186 29.09 -6.76 7.75
CA GLY A 186 29.41 -5.47 8.35
C GLY A 186 28.18 -4.57 8.59
N VAL A 187 26.99 -5.16 8.72
CA VAL A 187 25.73 -4.47 8.98
C VAL A 187 25.24 -4.82 10.38
N SER A 188 25.04 -3.80 11.23
CA SER A 188 24.42 -3.98 12.55
C SER A 188 22.91 -4.13 12.44
N ALA A 189 22.34 -5.06 13.21
CA ALA A 189 20.91 -5.17 13.42
C ALA A 189 20.62 -5.81 14.79
N THR A 190 19.51 -5.47 15.40
CA THR A 190 19.09 -5.98 16.71
C THR A 190 17.59 -6.22 16.75
N VAL A 191 17.19 -7.25 17.50
CA VAL A 191 15.80 -7.42 17.92
C VAL A 191 15.76 -7.19 19.43
N ALA A 192 15.08 -6.13 19.84
CA ALA A 192 14.89 -5.78 21.25
C ALA A 192 13.56 -6.33 21.74
N THR A 193 13.51 -6.77 22.99
CA THR A 193 12.29 -7.34 23.59
C THR A 193 11.80 -6.49 24.74
N VAL A 194 10.52 -6.16 24.73
CA VAL A 194 9.82 -5.46 25.82
C VAL A 194 8.78 -6.37 26.46
N PRO A 195 8.50 -6.24 27.77
CA PRO A 195 7.54 -7.09 28.45
C PRO A 195 6.12 -6.60 28.18
N GLY A 196 5.48 -7.17 27.15
CA GLY A 196 4.15 -6.79 26.73
C GLY A 196 4.13 -5.55 25.84
N THR A 197 2.99 -5.34 25.18
CA THR A 197 2.79 -4.21 24.30
C THR A 197 2.79 -2.91 25.12
N PRO A 198 3.69 -1.94 24.85
CA PRO A 198 3.76 -0.69 25.61
C PRO A 198 2.44 0.08 25.60
N GLU A 199 2.10 0.76 26.71
CA GLU A 199 0.92 1.62 26.77
C GLU A 199 1.06 2.84 25.87
N ASP A 200 2.20 3.53 25.99
CA ASP A 200 2.60 4.65 25.15
C ASP A 200 3.33 4.16 23.90
N LEU A 201 2.77 4.52 22.74
CA LEU A 201 3.29 4.13 21.43
C LEU A 201 3.99 5.29 20.70
N SER A 202 4.09 6.48 21.30
CA SER A 202 4.63 7.68 20.62
C SER A 202 6.09 7.56 20.22
N GLY A 203 6.84 6.64 20.83
CA GLY A 203 8.24 6.37 20.52
C GLY A 203 8.48 5.44 19.33
N TYR A 204 7.41 5.01 18.64
CA TYR A 204 7.47 4.13 17.46
C TYR A 204 7.03 4.88 16.21
N ASP A 205 7.67 4.60 15.08
CA ASP A 205 7.26 5.11 13.76
C ASP A 205 6.13 4.26 13.17
N ALA A 206 6.19 2.94 13.41
CA ALA A 206 5.16 2.00 13.01
C ALA A 206 4.96 0.89 14.04
N VAL A 207 3.73 0.39 14.10
CA VAL A 207 3.36 -0.79 14.88
C VAL A 207 2.76 -1.81 13.91
N VAL A 208 3.29 -3.02 13.91
CA VAL A 208 2.71 -4.17 13.21
C VAL A 208 2.04 -5.04 14.26
N CYS A 209 0.78 -5.40 14.06
CA CYS A 209 0.09 -6.33 14.95
C CYS A 209 -0.47 -7.50 14.14
N ALA A 210 0.17 -8.66 14.29
CA ALA A 210 -0.27 -9.91 13.70
C ALA A 210 -1.19 -10.66 14.64
N ALA A 211 -2.48 -10.39 14.46
CA ALA A 211 -3.55 -10.95 15.27
C ALA A 211 -4.09 -12.24 14.65
N ASP A 212 -3.88 -13.34 15.37
CA ASP A 212 -4.78 -14.50 15.26
C ASP A 212 -5.96 -14.34 16.23
N GLY A 213 -6.79 -15.37 16.29
CA GLY A 213 -7.96 -15.43 17.17
C GLY A 213 -7.74 -14.93 18.61
N ALA A 214 -6.65 -15.35 19.24
CA ALA A 214 -6.33 -14.97 20.62
C ALA A 214 -5.89 -13.49 20.76
N HIS A 215 -5.29 -12.93 19.71
CA HIS A 215 -4.71 -11.59 19.71
C HIS A 215 -5.62 -10.53 19.07
N THR A 216 -6.80 -10.92 18.56
CA THR A 216 -7.70 -9.98 17.87
C THR A 216 -8.24 -8.89 18.81
N ALA A 217 -8.48 -9.22 20.09
CA ALA A 217 -8.88 -8.22 21.09
C ALA A 217 -7.76 -7.22 21.39
N ALA A 218 -6.50 -7.67 21.46
CA ALA A 218 -5.34 -6.81 21.64
C ALA A 218 -5.14 -5.89 20.44
N LEU A 219 -5.36 -6.39 19.21
CA LEU A 219 -5.35 -5.55 18.01
C LEU A 219 -6.43 -4.45 18.06
N LEU A 220 -7.63 -4.75 18.55
CA LEU A 220 -8.68 -3.75 18.70
C LEU A 220 -8.27 -2.66 19.71
N ASP A 221 -7.66 -3.04 20.83
CA ASP A 221 -7.13 -2.10 21.81
C ASP A 221 -6.02 -1.22 21.23
N LEU A 222 -5.04 -1.81 20.54
CA LEU A 222 -3.99 -1.09 19.82
C LEU A 222 -4.56 -0.12 18.80
N THR A 223 -5.62 -0.52 18.10
CA THR A 223 -6.30 0.35 17.13
C THR A 223 -6.93 1.55 17.83
N ARG A 224 -7.54 1.39 19.02
CA ARG A 224 -8.10 2.52 19.78
C ARG A 224 -7.03 3.51 20.21
N ARG A 225 -5.82 3.04 20.51
CA ARG A 225 -4.69 3.88 20.95
C ARG A 225 -3.99 4.58 19.79
N ALA A 226 -3.83 3.92 18.65
CA ALA A 226 -3.08 4.45 17.51
C ALA A 226 -3.93 5.24 16.50
N HIS A 227 -5.20 4.88 16.31
CA HIS A 227 -6.06 5.49 15.30
C HIS A 227 -6.40 6.94 15.64
N GLY A 228 -6.07 7.87 14.76
CA GLY A 228 -6.29 9.31 14.95
C GLY A 228 -5.26 10.01 15.84
N ALA A 229 -4.22 9.32 16.32
CA ALA A 229 -3.18 9.92 17.13
C ALA A 229 -2.26 10.83 16.28
N GLU A 230 -2.11 12.10 16.67
CA GLU A 230 -1.20 13.06 16.03
C GLU A 230 -0.38 13.83 17.07
N PRO A 231 0.97 13.68 17.09
CA PRO A 231 1.75 12.66 16.38
C PRO A 231 1.52 11.26 16.96
N GLY A 232 1.57 10.23 16.12
CA GLY A 232 1.42 8.84 16.54
C GLY A 232 1.97 7.85 15.51
N PRO A 233 2.22 6.59 15.91
CA PRO A 233 2.72 5.58 15.00
C PRO A 233 1.66 5.21 13.96
N ARG A 234 2.13 4.72 12.82
CA ARG A 234 1.26 4.06 11.84
C ARG A 234 1.04 2.61 12.23
N LEU A 235 -0.21 2.18 12.40
CA LEU A 235 -0.53 0.79 12.72
C LEU A 235 -0.83 0.00 11.45
N LEU A 236 -0.07 -1.07 11.20
CA LEU A 236 -0.31 -2.06 10.16
C LEU A 236 -0.95 -3.32 10.79
N PRO A 237 -2.28 -3.46 10.72
CA PRO A 237 -2.99 -4.63 11.24
C PRO A 237 -2.82 -5.82 10.29
N VAL A 238 -2.65 -7.01 10.84
CA VAL A 238 -2.67 -8.28 10.11
C VAL A 238 -3.60 -9.23 10.82
N VAL A 239 -4.75 -9.53 10.22
CA VAL A 239 -5.78 -10.40 10.81
C VAL A 239 -5.72 -11.76 10.13
N VAL A 240 -5.43 -12.79 10.91
CA VAL A 240 -5.31 -14.19 10.46
C VAL A 240 -6.59 -14.95 10.83
N ASP A 241 -7.42 -15.17 9.83
CA ASP A 241 -8.59 -16.06 9.91
C ASP A 241 -8.24 -17.47 9.44
N SER A 242 -9.16 -18.43 9.60
CA SER A 242 -8.96 -19.83 9.19
C SER A 242 -8.82 -20.05 7.67
N ARG A 243 -9.25 -19.08 6.85
CA ARG A 243 -9.25 -19.18 5.37
C ARG A 243 -8.38 -18.14 4.69
N GLN A 244 -8.17 -16.99 5.31
CA GLN A 244 -7.52 -15.86 4.67
C GLN A 244 -6.77 -15.01 5.68
N VAL A 245 -5.80 -14.24 5.19
CA VAL A 245 -5.17 -13.16 5.94
C VAL A 245 -5.59 -11.83 5.33
N VAL A 246 -5.88 -10.87 6.21
CA VAL A 246 -6.16 -9.48 5.83
C VAL A 246 -5.05 -8.59 6.38
N LEU A 247 -4.26 -8.01 5.46
CA LEU A 247 -3.22 -7.04 5.74
C LEU A 247 -3.75 -5.63 5.49
N GLY A 248 -3.72 -4.78 6.51
CA GLY A 248 -4.22 -3.42 6.41
C GLY A 248 -5.76 -3.30 6.51
N PRO A 249 -6.33 -2.12 6.21
CA PRO A 249 -5.63 -0.90 5.79
C PRO A 249 -4.72 -0.35 6.90
N VAL A 250 -3.75 0.48 6.52
CA VAL A 250 -2.87 1.14 7.50
C VAL A 250 -3.73 2.11 8.30
N SER A 251 -3.79 1.92 9.61
CA SER A 251 -4.47 2.85 10.51
C SER A 251 -3.51 4.00 10.85
N GLY A 252 -4.04 5.22 10.83
CA GLY A 252 -3.25 6.46 10.89
C GLY A 252 -4.11 7.66 11.29
N PRO A 253 -3.92 8.84 10.67
CA PRO A 253 -4.70 10.06 10.95
C PRO A 253 -6.22 9.86 10.96
N ALA A 254 -6.91 10.76 11.65
CA ALA A 254 -8.37 10.76 11.73
C ALA A 254 -9.00 10.77 10.31
N GLY A 255 -10.02 9.95 10.09
CA GLY A 255 -10.71 9.83 8.78
C GLY A 255 -10.13 8.81 7.79
N GLN A 256 -9.00 8.15 8.09
CA GLN A 256 -8.61 6.91 7.37
C GLN A 256 -9.48 5.73 7.82
N PRO A 257 -9.80 4.75 6.96
CA PRO A 257 -10.42 3.50 7.41
C PRO A 257 -9.45 2.70 8.28
N CYS A 258 -9.97 1.90 9.22
CA CYS A 258 -9.17 0.93 9.97
C CYS A 258 -9.56 -0.52 9.61
N TRP A 259 -8.88 -1.51 10.19
CA TRP A 259 -9.21 -2.92 9.97
C TRP A 259 -10.62 -3.30 10.43
N VAL A 260 -11.20 -2.59 11.41
CA VAL A 260 -12.60 -2.83 11.83
C VAL A 260 -13.57 -2.44 10.71
N CYS A 261 -13.30 -1.35 9.97
CA CYS A 261 -14.06 -1.00 8.77
C CYS A 261 -13.97 -2.11 7.71
N ALA A 262 -12.76 -2.64 7.47
CA ALA A 262 -12.55 -3.76 6.56
C ALA A 262 -13.33 -5.00 7.02
N ARG A 263 -13.27 -5.34 8.31
CA ARG A 263 -13.95 -6.50 8.89
C ARG A 263 -15.46 -6.40 8.80
N LEU A 264 -16.04 -5.22 9.05
CA LEU A 264 -17.48 -4.99 8.92
C LEU A 264 -17.95 -5.22 7.48
N ARG A 265 -17.17 -4.78 6.48
CA ARG A 265 -17.47 -5.01 5.07
C ARG A 265 -17.28 -6.47 4.67
N LEU A 266 -16.20 -7.11 5.12
CA LEU A 266 -15.95 -8.53 4.88
C LEU A 266 -17.09 -9.38 5.46
N ALA A 267 -17.51 -9.11 6.69
CA ALA A 267 -18.63 -9.81 7.33
C ALA A 267 -19.95 -9.67 6.55
N ALA A 268 -20.18 -8.52 5.91
CA ALA A 268 -21.36 -8.29 5.06
C ALA A 268 -21.28 -9.01 3.71
N ASN A 269 -20.07 -9.32 3.22
CA ASN A 269 -19.84 -9.95 1.92
C ASN A 269 -19.42 -11.43 2.01
N SER A 270 -19.24 -11.98 3.23
CA SER A 270 -18.80 -13.35 3.46
C SER A 270 -19.92 -14.26 3.96
N ASP A 271 -19.57 -15.53 4.20
CA ASP A 271 -20.42 -16.49 4.90
C ASP A 271 -20.81 -15.94 6.30
N PRO A 272 -22.12 -15.83 6.63
CA PRO A 272 -22.58 -15.36 7.93
C PRO A 272 -22.06 -16.19 9.11
N ALA A 273 -21.85 -17.51 8.93
CA ALA A 273 -21.31 -18.36 10.00
C ALA A 273 -19.86 -17.97 10.33
N ALA A 274 -19.00 -17.86 9.31
CA ALA A 274 -17.63 -17.40 9.48
C ALA A 274 -17.53 -15.99 10.07
N ALA A 275 -18.45 -15.10 9.70
CA ALA A 275 -18.54 -13.77 10.30
C ALA A 275 -18.90 -13.86 11.80
N ALA A 276 -19.90 -14.67 12.15
CA ALA A 276 -20.34 -14.87 13.54
C ALA A 276 -19.21 -15.47 14.40
N ASP A 277 -18.51 -16.49 13.90
CA ASP A 277 -17.40 -17.13 14.61
C ASP A 277 -16.29 -16.14 14.95
N PHE A 278 -15.91 -15.29 13.99
CA PHE A 278 -14.93 -14.23 14.22
C PHE A 278 -15.36 -13.26 15.32
N TRP A 279 -16.61 -12.76 15.27
CA TRP A 279 -17.09 -11.80 16.26
C TRP A 279 -17.23 -12.44 17.65
N ARG A 280 -17.61 -13.71 17.71
CA ARG A 280 -17.62 -14.49 18.96
C ARG A 280 -16.22 -14.61 19.53
N GLU A 281 -15.23 -14.92 18.70
CA GLU A 281 -13.84 -15.06 19.11
C GLU A 281 -13.24 -13.73 19.56
N LEU A 282 -13.53 -12.62 18.87
CA LEU A 282 -13.14 -11.29 19.31
C LEU A 282 -13.73 -10.92 20.67
N ALA A 283 -14.99 -11.29 20.92
CA ALA A 283 -15.71 -10.91 22.14
C ALA A 283 -15.43 -11.82 23.34
N LEU A 284 -15.27 -13.12 23.11
CA LEU A 284 -15.18 -14.15 24.14
C LEU A 284 -13.79 -14.79 24.25
N GLY A 285 -12.90 -14.50 23.30
CA GLY A 285 -11.65 -15.23 23.10
C GLY A 285 -11.83 -16.53 22.30
N PRO A 286 -10.73 -17.25 22.03
CA PRO A 286 -10.74 -18.47 21.24
C PRO A 286 -11.55 -19.57 21.92
N VAL A 287 -12.50 -20.17 21.20
CA VAL A 287 -13.32 -21.29 21.68
C VAL A 287 -12.64 -22.61 21.28
N GLY A 288 -11.72 -23.07 22.12
CA GLY A 288 -10.96 -24.30 21.88
C GLY A 288 -9.72 -24.12 21.01
N ALA A 289 -8.95 -25.20 20.84
CA ALA A 289 -7.77 -25.18 20.00
C ALA A 289 -8.16 -25.10 18.52
N ARG A 290 -7.70 -24.07 17.81
CA ARG A 290 -7.77 -24.03 16.34
C ARG A 290 -6.91 -25.18 15.78
N PRO A 291 -7.35 -25.88 14.73
CA PRO A 291 -6.52 -26.90 14.10
C PRO A 291 -5.25 -26.26 13.53
N ALA A 292 -4.14 -26.98 13.59
CA ALA A 292 -2.80 -26.43 13.31
C ALA A 292 -2.64 -25.90 11.86
N ASP A 293 -3.50 -26.34 10.95
CA ASP A 293 -3.57 -25.91 9.55
C ASP A 293 -4.39 -24.63 9.34
N ALA A 294 -5.15 -24.17 10.34
CA ALA A 294 -5.97 -22.96 10.25
C ALA A 294 -5.16 -21.68 10.04
N GLN A 295 -3.84 -21.72 10.24
CA GLN A 295 -2.93 -20.59 9.96
C GLN A 295 -2.25 -20.70 8.58
N GLY A 296 -2.64 -21.68 7.77
CA GLY A 296 -2.01 -21.97 6.50
C GLY A 296 -0.64 -22.66 6.65
N SER A 297 -0.03 -23.00 5.51
CA SER A 297 1.30 -23.60 5.46
C SER A 297 2.38 -22.64 5.98
N ALA A 298 3.56 -23.17 6.33
CA ALA A 298 4.72 -22.33 6.66
C ALA A 298 5.05 -21.34 5.52
N ILE A 299 4.96 -21.81 4.26
CA ILE A 299 5.18 -20.98 3.07
C ILE A 299 4.18 -19.83 2.99
N ALA A 300 2.89 -20.11 3.22
CA ALA A 300 1.85 -19.07 3.21
C ALA A 300 2.14 -17.99 4.26
N ARG A 301 2.53 -18.41 5.47
CA ARG A 301 2.89 -17.50 6.57
C ARG A 301 4.13 -16.67 6.25
N ASP A 302 5.15 -17.27 5.64
CA ASP A 302 6.35 -16.56 5.21
C ASP A 302 6.05 -15.54 4.08
N MET A 303 5.19 -15.89 3.12
CA MET A 303 4.74 -14.96 2.07
C MET A 303 4.01 -13.76 2.67
N VAL A 304 3.09 -14.00 3.62
CA VAL A 304 2.37 -12.93 4.32
C VAL A 304 3.34 -12.06 5.11
N GLY A 305 4.25 -12.64 5.91
CA GLY A 305 5.21 -11.87 6.69
C GLY A 305 6.15 -11.02 5.81
N ASN A 306 6.59 -11.55 4.67
CA ASN A 306 7.35 -10.77 3.69
C ASN A 306 6.52 -9.61 3.12
N ALA A 307 5.23 -9.82 2.82
CA ALA A 307 4.34 -8.76 2.37
C ALA A 307 4.14 -7.68 3.45
N VAL A 308 4.00 -8.06 4.71
CA VAL A 308 3.94 -7.14 5.86
C VAL A 308 5.21 -6.29 5.93
N ALA A 309 6.38 -6.92 5.93
CA ALA A 309 7.65 -6.20 6.01
C ALA A 309 7.86 -5.25 4.83
N PHE A 310 7.38 -5.63 3.63
CA PHE A 310 7.45 -4.80 2.45
C PHE A 310 6.49 -3.60 2.51
N GLU A 311 5.27 -3.78 3.01
CA GLU A 311 4.35 -2.65 3.25
C GLU A 311 4.92 -1.67 4.30
N VAL A 312 5.52 -2.16 5.38
CA VAL A 312 6.23 -1.30 6.35
C VAL A 312 7.41 -0.56 5.69
N PHE A 313 8.20 -1.27 4.88
CA PHE A 313 9.30 -0.65 4.13
C PHE A 313 8.79 0.48 3.23
N ARG A 314 7.74 0.23 2.43
CA ARG A 314 7.12 1.24 1.57
C ARG A 314 6.57 2.41 2.35
N LEU A 315 5.88 2.15 3.46
CA LEU A 315 5.33 3.17 4.34
C LEU A 315 6.42 4.10 4.87
N LEU A 316 7.46 3.51 5.48
CA LEU A 316 8.51 4.27 6.15
C LEU A 316 9.54 4.90 5.21
N THR A 317 9.65 4.41 3.96
CA THR A 317 10.42 5.06 2.88
C THR A 317 9.59 6.06 2.05
N GLY A 318 8.30 6.24 2.35
CA GLY A 318 7.41 7.16 1.64
C GLY A 318 6.95 6.69 0.26
N GLN A 319 7.12 5.41 -0.06
CA GLN A 319 6.71 4.78 -1.32
C GLN A 319 5.28 4.21 -1.29
N LEU A 320 4.58 4.39 -0.16
CA LEU A 320 3.17 4.11 -0.01
C LEU A 320 2.40 5.44 -0.08
N ARG A 321 1.55 5.61 -1.10
CA ARG A 321 0.74 6.83 -1.24
C ARG A 321 -0.36 6.86 -0.19
N GLU A 322 -0.87 8.03 0.15
CA GLU A 322 -1.99 8.15 1.10
C GLU A 322 -3.25 7.36 0.67
N ASP A 323 -3.51 7.24 -0.64
CA ASP A 323 -4.61 6.42 -1.14
C ASP A 323 -4.33 4.91 -1.01
N ASP A 324 -3.05 4.51 -1.15
CA ASP A 324 -2.60 3.13 -1.02
C ASP A 324 -2.75 2.61 0.41
N GLU A 325 -2.59 3.47 1.41
CA GLU A 325 -2.79 3.16 2.83
C GLU A 325 -4.24 2.76 3.15
N ARG A 326 -5.21 3.21 2.33
CA ARG A 326 -6.64 2.91 2.48
C ARG A 326 -7.03 1.53 1.94
N HIS A 327 -6.09 0.75 1.42
CA HIS A 327 -6.35 -0.55 0.86
C HIS A 327 -6.00 -1.67 1.85
N ALA A 328 -6.80 -2.73 1.86
CA ALA A 328 -6.45 -4.00 2.48
C ALA A 328 -5.97 -4.97 1.39
N VAL A 329 -4.93 -5.74 1.71
CA VAL A 329 -4.53 -6.90 0.92
C VAL A 329 -5.16 -8.13 1.57
N ILE A 330 -5.98 -8.85 0.82
CA ILE A 330 -6.67 -10.05 1.29
C ILE A 330 -6.08 -11.24 0.54
N GLN A 331 -5.50 -12.17 1.28
CA GLN A 331 -4.85 -13.35 0.73
C GLN A 331 -5.54 -14.62 1.22
N ASP A 332 -5.98 -15.46 0.29
CA ASP A 332 -6.48 -16.80 0.61
C ASP A 332 -5.31 -17.71 1.00
N LEU A 333 -5.43 -18.40 2.13
CA LEU A 333 -4.35 -19.23 2.69
C LEU A 333 -4.23 -20.60 1.99
N ALA A 334 -5.26 -21.04 1.27
CA ALA A 334 -5.28 -22.30 0.53
C ALA A 334 -4.83 -22.11 -0.93
N THR A 335 -5.34 -21.07 -1.61
CA THR A 335 -5.03 -20.81 -3.03
C THR A 335 -3.84 -19.86 -3.22
N LEU A 336 -3.46 -19.11 -2.18
CA LEU A 336 -2.47 -18.02 -2.24
C LEU A 336 -2.88 -16.87 -3.17
N GLU A 337 -4.13 -16.85 -3.62
CA GLU A 337 -4.67 -15.72 -4.38
C GLU A 337 -4.72 -14.49 -3.48
N SER A 338 -4.17 -13.39 -3.99
CA SER A 338 -4.12 -12.11 -3.29
C SER A 338 -4.87 -11.05 -4.08
N ARG A 339 -5.70 -10.29 -3.38
CA ARG A 339 -6.43 -9.15 -3.93
C ARG A 339 -6.21 -7.92 -3.08
N ARG A 340 -6.02 -6.78 -3.73
CA ARG A 340 -5.91 -5.48 -3.07
C ARG A 340 -7.22 -4.76 -3.25
N GLU A 341 -7.90 -4.46 -2.14
CA GLU A 341 -9.22 -3.85 -2.16
C GLU A 341 -9.24 -2.57 -1.34
N ARG A 342 -9.93 -1.54 -1.86
CA ARG A 342 -10.08 -0.27 -1.16
C ARG A 342 -11.07 -0.38 -0.03
N VAL A 343 -10.66 0.03 1.16
CA VAL A 343 -11.54 0.12 2.33
C VAL A 343 -12.06 1.54 2.44
N LEU A 344 -13.36 1.65 2.75
CA LEU A 344 -13.99 2.92 3.07
C LEU A 344 -14.34 2.95 4.56
N PRO A 345 -14.26 4.11 5.22
CA PRO A 345 -14.79 4.27 6.57
C PRO A 345 -16.21 3.70 6.65
N HIS A 346 -16.44 2.81 7.62
CA HIS A 346 -17.72 2.17 7.81
C HIS A 346 -18.55 3.00 8.80
N PRO A 347 -19.80 3.41 8.48
CA PRO A 347 -20.62 4.24 9.37
C PRO A 347 -20.91 3.62 10.74
N GLY A 348 -20.94 2.29 10.80
CA GLY A 348 -21.08 1.52 12.05
C GLY A 348 -19.77 1.21 12.78
N CYS A 349 -18.62 1.71 12.30
CA CYS A 349 -17.34 1.46 12.98
C CYS A 349 -17.31 2.15 14.35
N PRO A 350 -16.79 1.48 15.41
CA PRO A 350 -16.73 2.10 16.72
C PRO A 350 -15.61 3.14 16.88
N LEU A 351 -14.67 3.24 15.93
CA LEU A 351 -13.55 4.16 15.93
C LEU A 351 -13.97 5.48 15.27
N ASP A 352 -13.33 6.59 15.66
CA ASP A 352 -13.62 7.90 15.07
C ASP A 352 -13.01 8.01 13.67
N HIS A 353 -13.86 7.91 12.66
CA HIS A 353 -13.52 8.19 11.28
C HIS A 353 -14.29 9.43 10.89
N GLY A 354 -13.64 10.58 10.98
CA GLY A 354 -14.23 11.91 10.87
C GLY A 354 -15.48 11.95 9.99
N SER A 355 -16.59 12.41 10.56
CA SER A 355 -17.84 12.54 9.82
C SER A 355 -17.68 13.63 8.77
N VAL A 356 -18.05 13.35 7.52
CA VAL A 356 -18.31 14.43 6.56
C VAL A 356 -19.53 15.17 7.09
N ALA A 357 -19.32 16.37 7.64
CA ALA A 357 -20.42 17.24 8.00
C ALA A 357 -21.24 17.47 6.72
N VAL A 358 -22.53 17.12 6.76
CA VAL A 358 -23.47 17.53 5.72
C VAL A 358 -23.67 19.03 5.92
N SER A 359 -22.77 19.83 5.37
CA SER A 359 -22.91 21.28 5.42
C SER A 359 -24.08 21.67 4.53
N ASP A 360 -25.03 22.43 5.06
CA ASP A 360 -26.07 23.10 4.27
C ASP A 360 -25.47 24.17 3.33
N VAL A 361 -24.18 24.51 3.52
CA VAL A 361 -23.46 25.54 2.77
C VAL A 361 -22.01 25.08 2.53
N MET A 362 -21.75 24.18 1.57
CA MET A 362 -20.40 23.99 0.99
C MET A 362 -20.49 23.17 -0.29
N ASP A 363 -19.60 23.50 -1.24
CA ASP A 363 -19.39 22.87 -2.55
C ASP A 363 -20.07 21.51 -2.70
N THR A 364 -21.23 21.51 -3.35
CA THR A 364 -21.87 20.28 -3.77
C THR A 364 -20.83 19.52 -4.60
N PRO A 365 -20.45 18.28 -4.23
CA PRO A 365 -19.60 17.47 -5.10
C PRO A 365 -20.21 17.54 -6.49
N SER A 366 -19.43 17.89 -7.52
CA SER A 366 -20.02 18.15 -8.83
C SER A 366 -20.89 16.96 -9.20
N ALA A 367 -22.19 17.25 -9.39
CA ALA A 367 -23.13 16.23 -9.82
C ALA A 367 -22.53 15.55 -11.05
N PRO A 368 -22.62 14.21 -11.16
CA PRO A 368 -22.00 13.53 -12.28
C PRO A 368 -22.42 14.16 -13.61
N VAL A 369 -21.46 14.47 -14.47
CA VAL A 369 -21.71 15.21 -15.71
C VAL A 369 -22.55 14.37 -16.68
N ASP A 370 -22.31 13.06 -16.68
CA ASP A 370 -23.04 12.05 -17.43
C ASP A 370 -23.04 10.70 -16.70
N ASP A 371 -23.59 9.66 -17.33
CA ASP A 371 -23.63 8.31 -16.76
C ASP A 371 -22.24 7.63 -16.73
N ALA A 372 -21.31 8.02 -17.61
CA ALA A 372 -19.95 7.49 -17.59
C ALA A 372 -19.16 8.01 -16.38
N ASP A 373 -19.26 9.30 -16.09
CA ASP A 373 -18.72 9.92 -14.88
C ASP A 373 -19.37 9.34 -13.62
N ALA A 374 -20.70 9.15 -13.63
CA ALA A 374 -21.41 8.54 -12.51
C ALA A 374 -20.95 7.09 -12.25
N TYR A 375 -20.77 6.30 -13.31
CA TYR A 375 -20.25 4.94 -13.23
C TYR A 375 -18.81 4.93 -12.71
N GLY A 376 -17.95 5.81 -13.23
CA GLY A 376 -16.55 5.95 -12.79
C GLY A 376 -16.43 6.32 -11.32
N LYS A 377 -17.20 7.32 -10.86
CA LYS A 377 -17.26 7.73 -9.44
C LYS A 377 -17.72 6.61 -8.52
N ALA A 378 -18.59 5.71 -8.99
CA ALA A 378 -19.10 4.62 -8.18
C ALA A 378 -18.19 3.37 -8.15
N ALA A 379 -17.16 3.30 -9.00
CA ALA A 379 -16.24 2.16 -9.05
C ALA A 379 -15.59 1.87 -7.68
N VAL A 380 -15.32 2.90 -6.88
CA VAL A 380 -14.76 2.79 -5.52
C VAL A 380 -15.67 2.04 -4.54
N LEU A 381 -16.96 1.91 -4.84
CA LEU A 381 -17.96 1.27 -3.99
C LEU A 381 -18.10 -0.24 -4.28
N VAL A 382 -17.49 -0.72 -5.37
CA VAL A 382 -17.64 -2.09 -5.87
C VAL A 382 -16.34 -2.85 -5.65
N SER A 383 -16.37 -3.85 -4.76
CA SER A 383 -15.25 -4.75 -4.51
C SER A 383 -15.72 -6.02 -3.80
N PRO A 384 -15.19 -7.22 -4.12
CA PRO A 384 -15.71 -8.48 -3.61
C PRO A 384 -15.81 -8.59 -2.09
N GLY A 385 -14.76 -8.20 -1.36
CA GLY A 385 -14.74 -8.30 0.10
C GLY A 385 -15.16 -7.03 0.83
N THR A 386 -14.66 -5.88 0.40
CA THR A 386 -14.71 -4.62 1.15
C THR A 386 -15.67 -3.58 0.57
N GLY A 387 -16.22 -3.84 -0.61
CA GLY A 387 -17.20 -2.98 -1.25
C GLY A 387 -18.55 -2.98 -0.52
N ILE A 388 -19.34 -1.91 -0.73
CA ILE A 388 -20.77 -1.98 -0.38
C ILE A 388 -21.52 -2.86 -1.38
N MET A 389 -20.96 -3.02 -2.59
CA MET A 389 -21.40 -3.94 -3.61
C MET A 389 -20.25 -4.91 -3.91
N SER A 390 -20.52 -6.22 -3.94
CA SER A 390 -19.47 -7.23 -4.14
C SER A 390 -19.13 -7.49 -5.61
N GLY A 391 -19.96 -7.03 -6.54
CA GLY A 391 -19.67 -7.14 -7.96
C GLY A 391 -20.91 -7.11 -8.84
N TRP A 392 -20.66 -7.08 -10.15
CA TRP A 392 -21.68 -7.24 -11.17
C TRP A 392 -22.08 -8.71 -11.29
N THR A 393 -23.37 -8.96 -11.42
CA THR A 393 -23.92 -10.30 -11.58
C THR A 393 -24.73 -10.39 -12.87
N ASP A 394 -24.56 -9.45 -13.81
CA ASP A 394 -25.28 -9.39 -15.08
C ASP A 394 -24.61 -10.16 -16.23
N ASP A 395 -23.40 -10.68 -16.04
CA ASP A 395 -22.67 -11.50 -17.02
C ASP A 395 -23.49 -12.67 -17.61
N PRO A 396 -24.25 -13.47 -16.83
CA PRO A 396 -25.06 -14.55 -17.39
C PRO A 396 -26.35 -14.06 -18.08
N ILE A 397 -26.68 -12.76 -18.01
CA ILE A 397 -27.94 -12.21 -18.54
C ILE A 397 -27.76 -11.89 -20.03
N LYS A 398 -28.64 -12.44 -20.86
CA LYS A 398 -28.69 -12.12 -22.29
C LYS A 398 -29.09 -10.65 -22.49
N GLN A 399 -28.19 -9.87 -23.09
CA GLN A 399 -28.31 -8.41 -23.25
C GLN A 399 -29.16 -7.96 -24.46
N ILE A 400 -30.17 -8.75 -24.84
CA ILE A 400 -31.12 -8.45 -25.92
C ILE A 400 -32.53 -8.95 -25.57
N PRO A 401 -33.60 -8.18 -25.89
CA PRO A 401 -33.60 -6.84 -26.47
C PRO A 401 -33.31 -5.71 -25.45
N LEU A 402 -33.33 -6.03 -24.15
CA LEU A 402 -33.19 -5.06 -23.05
C LEU A 402 -31.82 -5.20 -22.40
N LYS A 403 -31.11 -4.08 -22.21
CA LYS A 403 -29.85 -4.06 -21.46
C LYS A 403 -30.17 -4.12 -19.98
N THR A 404 -29.53 -5.05 -19.28
CA THR A 404 -29.76 -5.29 -17.86
C THR A 404 -28.46 -5.11 -17.11
N GLY A 405 -28.44 -4.14 -16.20
CA GLY A 405 -27.38 -3.98 -15.21
C GLY A 405 -27.82 -4.63 -13.91
N ARG A 406 -27.00 -5.50 -13.33
CA ARG A 406 -27.32 -6.17 -12.05
C ARG A 406 -26.10 -6.19 -11.16
N VAL A 407 -26.26 -5.71 -9.93
CA VAL A 407 -25.19 -5.63 -8.93
C VAL A 407 -25.64 -6.28 -7.63
N ARG A 408 -24.71 -6.97 -6.97
CA ARG A 408 -24.94 -7.57 -5.65
C ARG A 408 -24.61 -6.57 -4.56
N LEU A 409 -25.62 -6.13 -3.82
CA LEU A 409 -25.55 -5.18 -2.71
C LEU A 409 -25.41 -5.95 -1.38
N ALA A 410 -24.39 -5.62 -0.59
CA ALA A 410 -24.21 -6.13 0.76
C ALA A 410 -25.28 -5.57 1.73
N PRO A 411 -25.67 -6.31 2.78
CA PRO A 411 -26.56 -5.77 3.81
C PRO A 411 -25.92 -4.54 4.48
N ALA A 412 -26.74 -3.52 4.72
CA ALA A 412 -26.34 -2.36 5.53
C ALA A 412 -26.98 -2.51 6.92
N GLY A 413 -26.17 -2.43 7.98
CA GLY A 413 -26.66 -2.62 9.34
C GLY A 413 -26.83 -4.11 9.68
N GLU A 414 -28.07 -4.62 9.65
CA GLU A 414 -28.39 -5.99 10.06
C GLU A 414 -27.95 -7.03 9.02
N LEU A 415 -26.94 -7.85 9.37
CA LEU A 415 -26.42 -8.91 8.50
C LEU A 415 -27.48 -9.97 8.13
N ALA A 416 -28.49 -10.16 8.99
CA ALA A 416 -29.59 -11.10 8.75
C ALA A 416 -30.44 -10.76 7.50
N ALA A 417 -30.44 -9.50 7.07
CA ALA A 417 -31.11 -9.09 5.83
C ALA A 417 -30.50 -9.73 4.57
N GLY A 418 -29.24 -10.19 4.66
CA GLY A 418 -28.51 -10.80 3.56
C GLY A 418 -28.21 -9.84 2.40
N ALA A 419 -27.44 -10.34 1.44
CA ALA A 419 -27.16 -9.59 0.22
C ALA A 419 -28.37 -9.55 -0.72
N ARG A 420 -28.52 -8.45 -1.45
CA ARG A 420 -29.62 -8.22 -2.39
C ARG A 420 -29.09 -8.05 -3.81
N GLU A 421 -29.76 -8.64 -4.79
CA GLU A 421 -29.50 -8.34 -6.20
C GLU A 421 -30.31 -7.11 -6.62
N ILE A 422 -29.63 -6.05 -7.04
CA ILE A 422 -30.25 -4.81 -7.53
C ILE A 422 -30.10 -4.76 -9.04
N SER A 423 -31.22 -4.87 -9.75
CA SER A 423 -31.28 -4.80 -11.20
C SER A 423 -31.84 -3.46 -11.67
N ALA A 424 -31.33 -2.95 -12.77
CA ALA A 424 -31.94 -1.87 -13.53
C ALA A 424 -31.74 -2.11 -15.04
N PHE A 425 -32.50 -1.36 -15.84
CA PHE A 425 -32.64 -1.64 -17.26
C PHE A 425 -32.42 -0.39 -18.11
N ASP A 426 -32.03 -0.61 -19.35
CA ASP A 426 -31.94 0.41 -20.39
C ASP A 426 -32.18 -0.21 -21.77
N THR A 427 -32.74 0.55 -22.71
CA THR A 427 -33.02 0.09 -24.06
C THR A 427 -31.77 0.04 -24.94
N ASP A 428 -30.78 0.88 -24.64
CA ASP A 428 -29.71 1.18 -25.58
C ASP A 428 -28.34 0.70 -25.08
N THR A 429 -28.00 0.95 -23.81
CA THR A 429 -26.64 0.70 -23.31
C THR A 429 -26.57 0.00 -21.94
N ILE A 430 -25.63 -0.94 -21.81
CA ILE A 430 -25.34 -1.62 -20.53
C ILE A 430 -24.81 -0.61 -19.50
N LEU A 431 -24.02 0.38 -19.93
CA LEU A 431 -23.45 1.41 -19.05
C LEU A 431 -24.55 2.16 -18.29
N VAL A 432 -25.61 2.60 -18.97
CA VAL A 432 -26.73 3.31 -18.33
C VAL A 432 -27.52 2.37 -17.41
N ALA A 433 -27.78 1.13 -17.83
CA ALA A 433 -28.44 0.13 -16.99
C ALA A 433 -27.66 -0.13 -15.68
N ARG A 434 -26.34 -0.31 -15.79
CA ARG A 434 -25.43 -0.48 -14.64
C ARG A 434 -25.38 0.76 -13.74
N THR A 435 -25.32 1.95 -14.32
CA THR A 435 -25.33 3.21 -13.57
C THR A 435 -26.63 3.39 -12.77
N ARG A 436 -27.78 3.06 -13.36
CA ARG A 436 -29.08 3.06 -12.67
C ARG A 436 -29.12 2.02 -11.54
N ALA A 437 -28.58 0.82 -11.76
CA ALA A 437 -28.54 -0.23 -10.74
C ALA A 437 -27.72 0.22 -9.52
N VAL A 438 -26.55 0.82 -9.75
CA VAL A 438 -25.68 1.34 -8.68
C VAL A 438 -26.32 2.51 -7.94
N ARG A 439 -26.96 3.46 -8.62
CA ARG A 439 -27.70 4.55 -7.95
C ARG A 439 -28.80 3.98 -7.04
N SER A 440 -29.54 2.97 -7.50
CA SER A 440 -30.55 2.28 -6.70
C SER A 440 -29.94 1.52 -5.52
N ALA A 441 -28.80 0.87 -5.72
CA ALA A 441 -28.08 0.14 -4.68
C ALA A 441 -27.58 1.08 -3.56
N VAL A 442 -26.98 2.22 -3.93
CA VAL A 442 -26.55 3.25 -2.98
C VAL A 442 -27.73 3.81 -2.19
N ARG A 443 -28.86 4.13 -2.85
CA ARG A 443 -30.08 4.58 -2.16
C ARG A 443 -30.59 3.54 -1.16
N ALA A 444 -30.62 2.27 -1.56
CA ALA A 444 -31.06 1.18 -0.69
C ALA A 444 -30.11 0.99 0.51
N TYR A 445 -28.80 1.07 0.30
CA TYR A 445 -27.79 0.98 1.34
C TYR A 445 -27.94 2.09 2.38
N VAL A 446 -28.03 3.34 1.92
CA VAL A 446 -28.19 4.51 2.81
C VAL A 446 -29.53 4.49 3.54
N ALA A 447 -30.62 4.12 2.85
CA ALA A 447 -31.94 3.99 3.47
C ALA A 447 -31.96 2.94 4.59
N ALA A 448 -31.22 1.83 4.43
CA ALA A 448 -31.12 0.79 5.44
C ALA A 448 -30.28 1.18 6.66
N LEU A 449 -29.26 2.04 6.50
CA LEU A 449 -28.50 2.58 7.62
C LEU A 449 -29.32 3.55 8.50
N GLY A 450 -30.35 4.18 7.91
CA GLY A 450 -31.16 5.20 8.57
C GLY A 450 -30.44 6.54 8.75
N PRO A 451 -31.11 7.55 9.32
CA PRO A 451 -30.48 8.82 9.68
C PRO A 451 -29.33 8.56 10.66
N GLY A 452 -28.15 9.11 10.37
CA GLY A 452 -26.93 8.83 11.12
C GLY A 452 -27.12 9.12 12.61
N ARG A 453 -26.80 8.14 13.47
CA ARG A 453 -26.58 8.41 14.89
C ARG A 453 -25.29 9.23 14.98
N HIS A 454 -25.39 10.55 15.07
CA HIS A 454 -24.29 11.35 15.57
C HIS A 454 -23.93 10.77 16.94
N ARG A 455 -22.77 10.10 17.03
CA ARG A 455 -22.19 9.83 18.34
C ARG A 455 -21.79 11.20 18.87
N HIS A 456 -22.58 11.71 19.80
CA HIS A 456 -22.14 12.80 20.66
C HIS A 456 -20.81 12.36 21.26
N PRO A 457 -19.73 13.17 21.25
CA PRO A 457 -18.52 12.82 22.00
C PRO A 457 -18.96 12.50 23.42
N ALA A 458 -18.64 11.29 23.88
CA ALA A 458 -18.95 10.87 25.24
C ALA A 458 -18.31 11.89 26.17
N ASP A 459 -19.11 12.46 27.06
CA ASP A 459 -18.65 13.31 28.15
C ASP A 459 -17.64 12.48 28.97
N PRO A 460 -16.37 12.90 29.12
CA PRO A 460 -15.37 12.10 29.83
C PRO A 460 -15.62 11.95 31.34
N SER A 461 -16.76 12.41 31.85
CA SER A 461 -17.11 12.40 33.28
C SER A 461 -18.33 11.53 33.64
N ALA A 462 -18.55 10.40 32.97
CA ALA A 462 -19.61 9.43 33.32
C ALA A 462 -19.08 8.02 33.56
#